data_AF-A0A8T3LNC4-F1
#
_entry.id   AF-A0A8T3LNC4-F1
#
_cell.length_a   1.000
_cell.length_b   1.000
_cell.length_c   1.000
_cell.angle_alpha   90.00
_cell.angle_beta   90.00
_cell.angle_gamma   90.00
#
_symmetry.space_group_name_H-M   'P 1'
#
loop_
_entity.id
_entity.type
_entity.pdbx_description
1 polymer ?
#
loop_
_entity_poly.entity_id
_entity_poly.type
_entity_poly.pdbx_seq_one_letter_code
_entity_poly.pdbx_strand_id
1 'polypeptide(L)'
;MPHIFRRHPDNPIISADLLPGSWASAFNPGATLTDDGVVVLVRGEDRRGLSSLFVARSADGVGGWRIDPLPLLSPDQPWQEWGCEDPRITFVPESGEYVIAYTAYSHVGPGVGIARTADFREVRLEGLALSPENKDAALFPHRFDGQLLLIHRPVSGQTGHMWLASSPDLVHWGRPRVLLETRPPVWWDGAKIGAGAPPIETDAGWLLLYHGVKLAPSGPIYRVGVALLDRDRPWVVLGRSHEWVFGPEAPYE
;
A
#
# COMPACT_ATOMS: atom_id res chain seq x y z
N MET A 1 24.38 9.94 0.14
CA MET A 1 23.75 10.09 -1.20
C MET A 1 23.08 11.45 -1.30
N PRO A 2 22.93 12.07 -2.49
CA PRO A 2 22.07 13.25 -2.62
C PRO A 2 20.63 12.89 -2.20
N HIS A 3 19.91 13.83 -1.58
CA HIS A 3 18.50 13.65 -1.22
C HIS A 3 17.68 13.47 -2.52
N ILE A 4 17.18 12.25 -2.75
CA ILE A 4 16.42 11.90 -3.96
C ILE A 4 14.98 12.42 -3.86
N PHE A 5 14.45 12.52 -2.63
CA PHE A 5 13.13 13.08 -2.34
C PHE A 5 13.24 14.46 -1.69
N ARG A 6 12.32 15.35 -2.04
CA ARG A 6 12.14 16.66 -1.42
C ARG A 6 10.76 16.71 -0.77
N ARG A 7 10.72 17.04 0.52
CA ARG A 7 9.46 17.27 1.24
C ARG A 7 8.75 18.50 0.67
N HIS A 8 7.43 18.40 0.50
CA HIS A 8 6.64 19.54 0.09
C HIS A 8 6.57 20.57 1.24
N PRO A 9 6.71 21.89 0.98
CA PRO A 9 6.63 22.90 2.03
C PRO A 9 5.28 22.93 2.76
N ASP A 10 4.20 22.51 2.09
CA ASP A 10 2.84 22.48 2.65
C ASP A 10 2.51 21.17 3.40
N ASN A 11 3.50 20.33 3.68
CA ASN A 11 3.26 19.14 4.48
C ASN A 11 2.81 19.50 5.91
N PRO A 12 1.83 18.77 6.50
CA PRO A 12 1.05 17.68 5.90
C PRO A 12 -0.08 18.17 4.98
N ILE A 13 -0.20 17.58 3.79
CA ILE A 13 -1.17 18.01 2.75
C ILE A 13 -2.60 17.52 2.98
N ILE A 14 -2.79 16.48 3.79
CA ILE A 14 -4.09 16.02 4.29
C ILE A 14 -3.94 15.71 5.78
N SER A 15 -4.83 16.25 6.60
CA SER A 15 -4.94 15.96 8.04
C SER A 15 -6.35 15.50 8.39
N ALA A 16 -6.53 14.99 9.61
CA ALA A 16 -7.83 14.50 10.09
C ALA A 16 -8.94 15.57 10.05
N ASP A 17 -8.57 16.84 10.24
CA ASP A 17 -9.51 17.98 10.22
C ASP A 17 -10.14 18.23 8.84
N LEU A 18 -9.55 17.70 7.76
CA LEU A 18 -10.14 17.77 6.43
C LEU A 18 -11.16 16.65 6.18
N LEU A 19 -11.11 15.54 6.93
CA LEU A 19 -12.04 14.44 6.74
C LEU A 19 -13.43 14.81 7.27
N PRO A 20 -14.51 14.41 6.58
CA PRO A 20 -15.87 14.66 7.06
C PRO A 20 -16.16 13.85 8.33
N GLY A 21 -16.68 14.53 9.35
CA GLY A 21 -16.96 13.93 10.66
C GLY A 21 -15.84 14.16 11.67
N SER A 22 -15.68 13.23 12.61
CA SER A 22 -14.69 13.32 13.69
C SER A 22 -13.74 12.14 13.62
N TRP A 23 -12.52 12.39 13.17
CA TRP A 23 -11.46 11.40 12.99
C TRP A 23 -10.27 11.76 13.88
N ALA A 24 -9.60 10.74 14.42
CA ALA A 24 -8.43 10.94 15.26
C ALA A 24 -7.17 11.20 14.44
N SER A 25 -7.07 10.57 13.25
CA SER A 25 -5.92 10.69 12.36
C SER A 25 -6.32 10.42 10.90
N ALA A 26 -5.49 10.94 9.98
CA ALA A 26 -5.59 10.70 8.54
C ALA A 26 -4.18 10.40 8.00
N PHE A 27 -3.96 9.20 7.44
CA PHE A 27 -2.63 8.72 7.08
C PHE A 27 -2.67 7.57 6.06
N ASN A 28 -1.50 6.97 5.77
CA ASN A 28 -1.30 5.83 4.88
C ASN A 28 -2.11 5.84 3.57
N PRO A 29 -2.06 6.94 2.78
CA PRO A 29 -2.83 7.04 1.57
C PRO A 29 -2.36 6.06 0.48
N GLY A 30 -3.32 5.48 -0.25
CA GLY A 30 -3.10 4.96 -1.60
C GLY A 30 -3.38 6.07 -2.61
N ALA A 31 -2.57 6.21 -3.66
CA ALA A 31 -2.74 7.28 -4.64
C ALA A 31 -2.69 6.75 -6.08
N THR A 32 -3.44 7.38 -6.98
CA THR A 32 -3.41 7.11 -8.42
C THR A 32 -3.70 8.37 -9.22
N LEU A 33 -3.31 8.36 -10.49
CA LEU A 33 -3.72 9.36 -11.47
C LEU A 33 -5.02 8.94 -12.15
N THR A 34 -5.82 9.93 -12.52
CA THR A 34 -7.00 9.82 -13.38
C THR A 34 -6.96 10.93 -14.43
N ASP A 35 -7.87 10.89 -15.41
CA ASP A 35 -7.98 11.95 -16.43
C ASP A 35 -8.28 13.34 -15.83
N ASP A 36 -8.87 13.38 -14.64
CA ASP A 36 -9.28 14.60 -13.93
C ASP A 36 -8.26 15.08 -12.87
N GLY A 37 -7.12 14.37 -12.71
CA GLY A 37 -6.07 14.73 -11.75
C GLY A 37 -5.65 13.57 -10.85
N VAL A 38 -5.53 13.83 -9.55
CA VAL A 38 -5.04 12.90 -8.54
C VAL A 38 -6.19 12.43 -7.65
N VAL A 39 -6.30 11.12 -7.48
CA VAL A 39 -7.17 10.48 -6.50
C VAL A 39 -6.32 9.86 -5.40
N VAL A 40 -6.71 10.11 -4.15
CA VAL A 40 -6.10 9.51 -2.97
C VAL A 40 -7.18 8.79 -2.15
N LEU A 41 -6.92 7.56 -1.74
CA LEU A 41 -7.66 6.85 -0.71
C LEU A 41 -6.95 7.02 0.64
N VAL A 42 -7.46 7.92 1.48
CA VAL A 42 -6.88 8.26 2.78
C VAL A 42 -7.47 7.35 3.85
N ARG A 43 -6.62 6.73 4.68
CA ARG A 43 -7.07 6.03 5.89
C ARG A 43 -7.42 7.04 6.96
N GLY A 44 -8.69 7.15 7.30
CA GLY A 44 -9.16 7.81 8.52
C GLY A 44 -9.28 6.78 9.63
N GLU A 45 -8.70 7.04 10.80
CA GLU A 45 -8.90 6.22 12.00
C GLU A 45 -9.66 7.03 13.05
N ASP A 46 -10.73 6.45 13.60
CA ASP A 46 -11.55 7.11 14.60
C ASP A 46 -10.96 6.94 16.03
N ARG A 47 -11.58 7.58 17.03
CA ARG A 47 -11.11 7.50 18.43
C ARG A 47 -11.31 6.12 19.09
N ARG A 48 -11.95 5.18 18.41
CA ARG A 48 -12.07 3.78 18.84
C ARG A 48 -10.96 2.91 18.23
N GLY A 49 -10.20 3.44 17.27
CA GLY A 49 -9.18 2.72 16.51
C GLY A 49 -9.73 2.02 15.26
N LEU A 50 -10.97 2.33 14.83
CA LEU A 50 -11.56 1.74 13.63
C LEU A 50 -11.20 2.58 12.40
N SER A 51 -10.75 1.91 11.34
CA SER A 51 -10.28 2.57 10.12
C SER A 51 -11.25 2.44 8.95
N SER A 52 -11.40 3.53 8.21
CA SER A 52 -12.14 3.59 6.94
C SER A 52 -11.32 4.32 5.87
N LEU A 53 -11.64 4.09 4.59
CA LEU A 53 -10.92 4.68 3.46
C LEU A 53 -11.77 5.73 2.74
N PHE A 54 -11.31 6.98 2.76
CA PHE A 54 -11.97 8.13 2.15
C PHE A 54 -11.36 8.47 0.80
N VAL A 55 -12.21 8.84 -0.16
CA VAL A 55 -11.75 9.36 -1.46
C VAL A 55 -11.52 10.86 -1.34
N ALA A 56 -10.29 11.28 -1.59
CA ALA A 56 -9.89 12.67 -1.74
C ALA A 56 -9.42 12.91 -3.17
N ARG A 57 -9.88 14.00 -3.79
CA ARG A 57 -9.53 14.36 -5.18
C ARG A 57 -8.89 15.74 -5.22
N SER A 58 -7.83 15.86 -6.00
CA SER A 58 -7.11 17.12 -6.22
C SER A 58 -6.63 17.19 -7.67
N ALA A 59 -6.58 18.40 -8.24
CA ALA A 59 -6.05 18.58 -9.60
C ALA A 59 -4.53 18.34 -9.67
N ASP A 60 -3.80 18.67 -8.60
CA ASP A 60 -2.32 18.62 -8.55
C ASP A 60 -1.77 17.60 -7.53
N GLY A 61 -2.63 17.03 -6.68
CA GLY A 61 -2.23 16.08 -5.64
C GLY A 61 -1.59 16.73 -4.42
N VAL A 62 -1.67 18.05 -4.26
CA VAL A 62 -1.07 18.81 -3.16
C VAL A 62 -2.14 19.56 -2.37
N GLY A 63 -3.05 20.26 -3.04
CA GLY A 63 -4.05 21.11 -2.39
C GLY A 63 -5.44 21.00 -3.02
N GLY A 64 -6.37 21.87 -2.58
CA GLY A 64 -7.72 21.94 -3.17
C GLY A 64 -8.54 20.66 -3.03
N TRP A 65 -8.28 19.87 -1.99
CA TRP A 65 -8.88 18.55 -1.80
C TRP A 65 -10.40 18.61 -1.72
N ARG A 66 -11.07 17.87 -2.60
CA ARG A 66 -12.48 17.50 -2.48
C ARG A 66 -12.57 16.09 -1.91
N ILE A 67 -13.06 15.98 -0.68
CA ILE A 67 -13.20 14.70 0.03
C ILE A 67 -14.67 14.29 0.01
N ASP A 68 -14.93 13.03 -0.35
CA ASP A 68 -16.29 12.49 -0.38
C ASP A 68 -16.86 12.39 1.05
N PRO A 69 -18.16 12.68 1.25
CA PRO A 69 -18.76 12.78 2.58
C PRO A 69 -18.82 11.45 3.33
N LEU A 70 -18.75 10.32 2.62
CA LEU A 70 -18.77 8.98 3.17
C LEU A 70 -17.50 8.22 2.70
N PRO A 71 -16.98 7.29 3.51
CA PRO A 71 -15.87 6.44 3.08
C PRO A 71 -16.29 5.55 1.91
N LEU A 72 -15.35 5.26 1.00
CA LEU A 72 -15.52 4.27 -0.06
C LEU A 72 -15.50 2.84 0.50
N LEU A 73 -14.66 2.59 1.51
CA LEU A 73 -14.57 1.31 2.22
C LEU A 73 -14.69 1.55 3.72
N SER A 74 -15.55 0.77 4.37
CA SER A 74 -15.88 0.88 5.80
C SER A 74 -15.82 -0.49 6.48
N PRO A 75 -15.71 -0.56 7.82
CA PRO A 75 -15.71 -1.82 8.57
C PRO A 75 -17.12 -2.44 8.65
N ASP A 76 -17.65 -2.90 7.52
CA ASP A 76 -19.03 -3.37 7.35
C ASP A 76 -19.17 -4.85 6.92
N GLN A 77 -18.05 -5.56 6.79
CA GLN A 77 -18.00 -7.00 6.50
C GLN A 77 -17.30 -7.77 7.63
N PRO A 78 -17.63 -9.05 7.86
CA PRO A 78 -17.02 -9.85 8.93
C PRO A 78 -15.48 -9.96 8.85
N TRP A 79 -14.91 -9.93 7.64
CA TRP A 79 -13.46 -10.00 7.44
C TRP A 79 -12.75 -8.65 7.54
N GLN A 80 -13.48 -7.55 7.75
CA GLN A 80 -12.92 -6.19 7.85
C GLN A 80 -13.55 -5.37 8.99
N GLU A 81 -14.22 -6.02 9.94
CA GLU A 81 -15.01 -5.39 11.01
C GLU A 81 -14.20 -4.52 12.00
N TRP A 82 -12.87 -4.60 11.99
CA TRP A 82 -11.97 -3.72 12.75
C TRP A 82 -11.33 -2.62 11.91
N GLY A 83 -11.40 -2.71 10.58
CA GLY A 83 -10.99 -1.63 9.70
C GLY A 83 -10.63 -2.03 8.28
N CYS A 84 -10.72 -1.04 7.39
CA CYS A 84 -10.11 -1.05 6.07
C CYS A 84 -8.89 -0.14 6.11
N GLU A 85 -7.70 -0.68 5.87
CA GLU A 85 -6.43 0.01 6.13
C GLU A 85 -5.49 -0.03 4.93
N ASP A 86 -4.60 0.97 4.86
CA ASP A 86 -3.38 0.99 4.05
C ASP A 86 -3.58 0.61 2.56
N PRO A 87 -4.47 1.28 1.83
CA PRO A 87 -4.77 0.91 0.44
C PRO A 87 -3.58 1.13 -0.49
N ARG A 88 -3.47 0.30 -1.51
CA ARG A 88 -2.70 0.54 -2.73
C ARG A 88 -3.63 0.42 -3.93
N ILE A 89 -3.52 1.37 -4.85
CA ILE A 89 -4.42 1.50 -6.00
C ILE A 89 -3.62 1.21 -7.26
N THR A 90 -4.06 0.25 -8.06
CA THR A 90 -3.42 -0.11 -9.32
C THR A 90 -4.46 -0.06 -10.42
N PHE A 91 -4.26 0.79 -11.43
CA PHE A 91 -5.08 0.74 -12.64
C PHE A 91 -4.68 -0.51 -13.45
N VAL A 92 -5.67 -1.32 -13.84
CA VAL A 92 -5.47 -2.54 -14.64
C VAL A 92 -6.06 -2.31 -16.04
N PRO A 93 -5.24 -2.02 -17.05
CA PRO A 93 -5.74 -1.62 -18.37
C PRO A 93 -6.59 -2.70 -19.08
N GLU A 94 -6.34 -3.99 -18.79
CA GLU A 94 -7.12 -5.09 -19.36
C GLU A 94 -8.60 -5.05 -18.97
N SER A 95 -8.91 -4.64 -17.74
CA SER A 95 -10.30 -4.48 -17.27
C SER A 95 -10.82 -3.06 -17.39
N GLY A 96 -9.94 -2.06 -17.51
CA GLY A 96 -10.32 -0.65 -17.44
C GLY A 96 -10.76 -0.21 -16.05
N GLU A 97 -10.38 -0.94 -15.00
CA GLU A 97 -10.76 -0.67 -13.62
C GLU A 97 -9.52 -0.42 -12.73
N TYR A 98 -9.73 0.26 -11.62
CA TYR A 98 -8.77 0.36 -10.53
C TYR A 98 -8.99 -0.81 -9.56
N VAL A 99 -7.92 -1.52 -9.26
CA VAL A 99 -7.87 -2.53 -8.21
C VAL A 99 -7.28 -1.91 -6.96
N ILE A 100 -7.99 -2.04 -5.84
CA ILE A 100 -7.60 -1.58 -4.51
C ILE A 100 -7.22 -2.81 -3.70
N ALA A 101 -5.92 -2.97 -3.44
CA ALA A 101 -5.42 -3.91 -2.45
C ALA A 101 -5.32 -3.20 -1.10
N TYR A 102 -5.94 -3.76 -0.07
CA TYR A 102 -6.01 -3.13 1.26
C TYR A 102 -5.87 -4.17 2.36
N THR A 103 -5.55 -3.72 3.57
CA THR A 103 -5.59 -4.56 4.75
C THR A 103 -7.03 -4.59 5.27
N ALA A 104 -7.66 -5.77 5.19
CA ALA A 104 -8.95 -6.04 5.79
C ALA A 104 -8.72 -6.60 7.19
N TYR A 105 -9.01 -5.80 8.22
CA TYR A 105 -8.68 -6.15 9.60
C TYR A 105 -9.91 -6.61 10.38
N SER A 106 -9.80 -7.74 11.07
CA SER A 106 -10.88 -8.30 11.90
C SER A 106 -10.32 -9.05 13.11
N HIS A 107 -11.21 -9.67 13.89
CA HIS A 107 -10.85 -10.45 15.07
C HIS A 107 -9.87 -11.60 14.84
N VAL A 108 -9.73 -12.09 13.60
CA VAL A 108 -8.76 -13.13 13.23
C VAL A 108 -7.39 -12.57 12.80
N GLY A 109 -7.23 -11.26 12.74
CA GLY A 109 -6.00 -10.59 12.32
C GLY A 109 -6.12 -9.86 10.96
N PRO A 110 -5.04 -9.20 10.52
CA PRO A 110 -5.03 -8.48 9.25
C PRO A 110 -4.93 -9.45 8.07
N GLY A 111 -5.88 -9.38 7.14
CA GLY A 111 -5.84 -10.09 5.86
C GLY A 111 -5.67 -9.14 4.68
N VAL A 112 -5.44 -9.68 3.49
CA VAL A 112 -5.38 -8.89 2.26
C VAL A 112 -6.76 -8.92 1.60
N GLY A 113 -7.42 -7.77 1.56
CA GLY A 113 -8.65 -7.56 0.82
C GLY A 113 -8.38 -7.04 -0.59
N ILE A 114 -9.27 -7.39 -1.53
CA ILE A 114 -9.30 -6.82 -2.88
C ILE A 114 -10.67 -6.21 -3.15
N ALA A 115 -10.65 -5.00 -3.69
CA ALA A 115 -11.83 -4.31 -4.18
C ALA A 115 -11.55 -3.71 -5.56
N ARG A 116 -12.59 -3.49 -6.37
CA ARG A 116 -12.49 -2.86 -7.69
C ARG A 116 -13.43 -1.67 -7.81
N THR A 117 -13.01 -0.68 -8.57
CA THR A 117 -13.84 0.47 -8.92
C THR A 117 -13.44 1.03 -10.28
N ALA A 118 -14.40 1.55 -11.03
CA ALA A 118 -14.12 2.28 -12.26
C ALA A 118 -13.96 3.79 -12.03
N ASP A 119 -14.55 4.33 -10.95
CA ASP A 119 -14.74 5.79 -10.79
C ASP A 119 -14.55 6.32 -9.36
N PHE A 120 -14.24 5.45 -8.40
CA PHE A 120 -14.13 5.76 -6.97
C PHE A 120 -15.42 6.31 -6.35
N ARG A 121 -16.60 5.98 -6.91
CA ARG A 121 -17.90 6.24 -6.29
C ARG A 121 -18.56 4.95 -5.83
N GLU A 122 -18.53 3.94 -6.69
CA GLU A 122 -19.00 2.61 -6.38
C GLU A 122 -17.82 1.64 -6.28
N VAL A 123 -17.92 0.68 -5.37
CA VAL A 123 -16.89 -0.32 -5.15
C VAL A 123 -17.48 -1.72 -5.15
N ARG A 124 -16.84 -2.63 -5.89
CA ARG A 124 -17.12 -4.05 -5.85
C ARG A 124 -16.07 -4.75 -4.99
N LEU A 125 -16.52 -5.37 -3.91
CA LEU A 125 -15.66 -6.19 -3.05
C LEU A 125 -15.46 -7.57 -3.69
N GLU A 126 -14.20 -8.00 -3.83
CA GLU A 126 -13.86 -9.39 -4.15
C GLU A 126 -13.61 -10.23 -2.87
N GLY A 127 -13.53 -9.56 -1.71
CA GLY A 127 -13.32 -10.19 -0.41
C GLY A 127 -11.84 -10.38 -0.07
N LEU A 128 -11.55 -11.36 0.79
CA LEU A 128 -10.18 -11.71 1.15
C LEU A 128 -9.48 -12.45 0.01
N ALA A 129 -8.41 -11.85 -0.50
CA ALA A 129 -7.49 -12.48 -1.46
C ALA A 129 -6.49 -13.41 -0.76
N LEU A 130 -5.97 -13.01 0.40
CA LEU A 130 -5.02 -13.81 1.19
C LEU A 130 -5.41 -13.79 2.66
N SER A 131 -5.34 -14.97 3.30
CA SER A 131 -5.71 -15.16 4.70
C SER A 131 -4.80 -14.37 5.65
N PRO A 132 -5.32 -13.95 6.82
CA PRO A 132 -4.49 -13.45 7.91
C PRO A 132 -3.45 -14.48 8.40
N GLU A 133 -2.29 -14.08 8.92
CA GLU A 133 -1.81 -12.69 9.03
C GLU A 133 -1.03 -12.25 7.78
N ASN A 134 -1.53 -11.25 7.07
CA ASN A 134 -0.95 -10.77 5.82
C ASN A 134 -1.37 -9.32 5.51
N LYS A 135 -0.45 -8.52 4.96
CA LYS A 135 -0.69 -7.10 4.64
C LYS A 135 0.30 -6.57 3.60
N ASP A 136 0.37 -5.25 3.45
CA ASP A 136 1.31 -4.53 2.57
C ASP A 136 1.20 -4.99 1.11
N ALA A 137 -0.03 -5.24 0.65
CA ALA A 137 -0.29 -5.87 -0.63
C ALA A 137 -0.39 -4.87 -1.77
N ALA A 138 0.31 -5.10 -2.88
CA ALA A 138 0.30 -4.21 -4.04
C ALA A 138 0.33 -5.01 -5.35
N LEU A 139 -0.58 -4.69 -6.26
CA LEU A 139 -0.76 -5.42 -7.52
C LEU A 139 0.18 -4.85 -8.59
N PHE A 140 0.66 -5.71 -9.50
CA PHE A 140 1.24 -5.25 -10.76
C PHE A 140 0.13 -4.88 -11.76
N PRO A 141 0.31 -3.86 -12.62
CA PRO A 141 -0.76 -3.36 -13.50
C PRO A 141 -1.07 -4.27 -14.70
N HIS A 142 -0.27 -5.31 -14.94
CA HIS A 142 -0.42 -6.22 -16.08
C HIS A 142 -0.22 -7.67 -15.68
N ARG A 143 -0.63 -8.59 -16.56
CA ARG A 143 -0.40 -10.02 -16.41
C ARG A 143 1.00 -10.42 -16.88
N PHE A 144 1.55 -11.43 -16.19
CA PHE A 144 2.79 -12.12 -16.53
C PHE A 144 2.45 -13.59 -16.76
N ASP A 145 2.73 -14.09 -17.96
CA ASP A 145 2.36 -15.45 -18.38
C ASP A 145 0.87 -15.77 -18.13
N GLY A 146 0.00 -14.80 -18.42
CA GLY A 146 -1.45 -14.90 -18.24
C GLY A 146 -1.93 -14.77 -16.78
N GLN A 147 -1.04 -14.54 -15.82
CA GLN A 147 -1.37 -14.42 -14.40
C GLN A 147 -1.18 -12.98 -13.91
N LEU A 148 -2.11 -12.51 -13.07
CA LEU A 148 -1.90 -11.31 -12.27
C LEU A 148 -0.90 -11.64 -11.16
N LEU A 149 -0.07 -10.66 -10.79
CA LEU A 149 0.89 -10.78 -9.70
C LEU A 149 0.59 -9.77 -8.60
N LEU A 150 0.64 -10.24 -7.37
CA LEU A 150 0.43 -9.46 -6.16
C LEU A 150 1.65 -9.59 -5.25
N ILE A 151 2.28 -8.47 -4.91
CA ILE A 151 3.21 -8.40 -3.80
C ILE A 151 2.38 -8.43 -2.52
N HIS A 152 2.79 -9.18 -1.52
CA HIS A 152 2.16 -9.21 -0.20
C HIS A 152 3.19 -9.55 0.88
N ARG A 153 2.78 -9.53 2.14
CA ARG A 153 3.68 -9.65 3.28
C ARG A 153 3.05 -10.48 4.40
N PRO A 154 3.16 -11.82 4.32
CA PRO A 154 2.71 -12.68 5.41
C PRO A 154 3.55 -12.37 6.65
N VAL A 155 2.90 -12.34 7.82
CA VAL A 155 3.58 -12.16 9.10
C VAL A 155 3.97 -13.55 9.61
N SER A 156 5.27 -13.84 9.66
CA SER A 156 5.78 -15.13 10.12
C SER A 156 6.85 -14.94 11.20
N GLY A 157 6.48 -15.17 12.46
CA GLY A 157 7.38 -15.01 13.59
C GLY A 157 7.87 -13.57 13.76
N GLN A 158 9.19 -13.38 13.82
CA GLN A 158 9.79 -12.05 14.06
C GLN A 158 10.17 -11.31 12.77
N THR A 159 10.02 -11.92 11.60
CA THR A 159 10.44 -11.36 10.32
C THR A 159 9.27 -11.20 9.36
N GLY A 160 9.21 -10.05 8.69
CA GLY A 160 8.24 -9.80 7.64
C GLY A 160 8.93 -9.67 6.28
N HIS A 161 9.05 -10.77 5.54
CA HIS A 161 9.55 -10.78 4.15
C HIS A 161 8.45 -10.38 3.17
N MET A 162 8.83 -9.86 2.00
CA MET A 162 7.91 -9.61 0.90
C MET A 162 7.83 -10.83 0.00
N TRP A 163 6.62 -11.19 -0.38
CA TRP A 163 6.29 -12.36 -1.19
C TRP A 163 5.48 -11.94 -2.42
N LEU A 164 5.45 -12.83 -3.41
CA LEU A 164 4.56 -12.78 -4.56
C LEU A 164 3.52 -13.89 -4.46
N ALA A 165 2.32 -13.60 -4.93
CA ALA A 165 1.31 -14.58 -5.29
C ALA A 165 0.79 -14.30 -6.70
N SER A 166 0.40 -15.35 -7.42
CA SER A 166 -0.18 -15.25 -8.76
C SER A 166 -1.66 -15.63 -8.76
N SER A 167 -2.46 -14.96 -9.59
CA SER A 167 -3.89 -15.28 -9.76
C SER A 167 -4.34 -15.19 -11.22
N PRO A 168 -5.24 -16.09 -11.67
CA PRO A 168 -5.87 -15.95 -12.98
C PRO A 168 -7.00 -14.89 -12.97
N ASP A 169 -7.61 -14.59 -11.82
CA ASP A 169 -8.93 -13.97 -11.74
C ASP A 169 -9.15 -12.97 -10.59
N LEU A 170 -8.09 -12.58 -9.87
CA LEU A 170 -8.11 -11.76 -8.63
C LEU A 170 -8.72 -12.44 -7.40
N VAL A 171 -9.22 -13.68 -7.52
CA VAL A 171 -9.89 -14.41 -6.43
C VAL A 171 -9.03 -15.56 -5.95
N HIS A 172 -8.53 -16.40 -6.88
CA HIS A 172 -7.75 -17.57 -6.55
C HIS A 172 -6.26 -17.25 -6.61
N TRP A 173 -5.62 -17.16 -5.45
CA TRP A 173 -4.21 -16.81 -5.33
C TRP A 173 -3.36 -18.02 -4.97
N GLY A 174 -2.22 -18.19 -5.64
CA GLY A 174 -1.32 -19.32 -5.42
C GLY A 174 0.10 -19.06 -5.91
N ARG A 175 0.90 -20.14 -6.00
CA ARG A 175 2.32 -20.12 -6.39
C ARG A 175 3.15 -19.11 -5.58
N PRO A 176 3.09 -19.16 -4.23
CA PRO A 176 3.79 -18.19 -3.39
C PRO A 176 5.30 -18.25 -3.61
N ARG A 177 5.95 -17.08 -3.65
CA ARG A 177 7.40 -16.97 -3.81
C ARG A 177 7.95 -15.82 -3.00
N VAL A 178 9.05 -16.03 -2.28
CA VAL A 178 9.79 -14.92 -1.64
C VAL A 178 10.32 -13.98 -2.73
N LEU A 179 9.98 -12.70 -2.63
CA LEU A 179 10.49 -11.65 -3.50
C LEU A 179 11.70 -10.97 -2.87
N LEU A 180 11.56 -10.55 -1.62
CA LEU A 180 12.58 -9.81 -0.90
C LEU A 180 12.60 -10.26 0.56
N GLU A 181 13.79 -10.62 1.04
CA GLU A 181 14.00 -10.98 2.44
C GLU A 181 14.39 -9.76 3.26
N THR A 182 14.10 -9.82 4.56
CA THR A 182 14.64 -8.83 5.50
C THR A 182 16.14 -9.03 5.58
N ARG A 183 16.86 -7.95 5.88
CA ARG A 183 18.29 -8.04 6.17
C ARG A 183 18.53 -8.48 7.61
N PRO A 184 19.79 -8.74 8.04
CA PRO A 184 20.07 -8.98 9.45
C PRO A 184 19.54 -7.85 10.35
N PRO A 185 19.13 -8.13 11.60
CA PRO A 185 18.39 -7.19 12.46
C PRO A 185 19.05 -5.81 12.70
N VAL A 186 20.37 -5.72 12.52
CA VAL A 186 21.13 -4.46 12.66
C VAL A 186 20.80 -3.43 11.56
N TRP A 187 20.32 -3.89 10.41
CA TRP A 187 20.00 -3.05 9.25
C TRP A 187 18.71 -2.26 9.45
N TRP A 188 18.56 -1.19 8.68
CA TRP A 188 17.39 -0.31 8.74
C TRP A 188 16.09 -1.02 8.31
N ASP A 189 16.20 -2.08 7.52
CA ASP A 189 15.14 -2.95 7.03
C ASP A 189 15.27 -4.40 7.52
N GLY A 190 15.83 -4.56 8.73
CA GLY A 190 16.15 -5.86 9.31
C GLY A 190 15.00 -6.52 10.07
N ALA A 191 14.01 -5.77 10.56
CA ALA A 191 12.90 -6.35 11.32
C ALA A 191 11.77 -6.83 10.39
N LYS A 192 11.28 -5.93 9.53
CA LYS A 192 10.26 -6.24 8.52
C LYS A 192 10.35 -5.28 7.36
N ILE A 193 9.90 -5.74 6.20
CA ILE A 193 9.76 -4.97 4.96
C ILE A 193 8.37 -5.16 4.40
N GLY A 194 7.90 -4.23 3.57
CA GLY A 194 6.61 -4.31 2.90
C GLY A 194 6.50 -3.32 1.75
N ALA A 195 5.63 -3.60 0.77
CA ALA A 195 5.43 -2.71 -0.36
C ALA A 195 4.89 -1.36 0.11
N GLY A 196 5.46 -0.26 -0.40
CA GLY A 196 4.92 1.09 -0.24
C GLY A 196 3.89 1.35 -1.32
N ALA A 197 4.35 1.86 -2.46
CA ALA A 197 3.54 2.06 -3.65
C ALA A 197 3.42 0.76 -4.48
N PRO A 198 2.43 0.65 -5.38
CA PRO A 198 2.48 -0.30 -6.49
C PRO A 198 3.80 -0.24 -7.26
N PRO A 199 4.29 -1.37 -7.82
CA PRO A 199 5.47 -1.38 -8.67
C PRO A 199 5.32 -0.40 -9.84
N ILE A 200 6.34 0.44 -10.05
CA ILE A 200 6.35 1.46 -11.12
C ILE A 200 7.14 0.90 -12.30
N GLU A 201 6.52 0.83 -13.47
CA GLU A 201 7.22 0.39 -14.69
C GLU A 201 8.22 1.46 -15.15
N THR A 202 9.42 1.02 -15.52
CA THR A 202 10.46 1.86 -16.12
C THR A 202 11.18 1.09 -17.22
N ASP A 203 11.98 1.78 -18.05
CA ASP A 203 12.82 1.12 -19.06
C ASP A 203 13.86 0.17 -18.46
N ALA A 204 14.22 0.36 -17.19
CA ALA A 204 15.16 -0.49 -16.47
C ALA A 204 14.50 -1.70 -15.78
N GLY A 205 13.16 -1.78 -15.77
CA GLY A 205 12.39 -2.77 -15.03
C GLY A 205 11.40 -2.14 -14.06
N TRP A 206 10.91 -2.92 -13.09
CA TRP A 206 9.95 -2.46 -12.09
C TRP A 206 10.66 -1.82 -10.91
N LEU A 207 10.47 -0.51 -10.73
CA LEU A 207 10.92 0.21 -9.55
C LEU A 207 9.93 -0.03 -8.40
N LEU A 208 10.44 -0.62 -7.33
CA LEU A 208 9.69 -0.90 -6.11
C LEU A 208 10.16 0.03 -4.99
N LEU A 209 9.26 0.90 -4.53
CA LEU A 209 9.42 1.65 -3.29
C LEU A 209 8.89 0.77 -2.14
N TYR A 210 9.77 0.38 -1.23
CA TYR A 210 9.38 -0.48 -0.10
C TYR A 210 9.75 0.19 1.23
N HIS A 211 8.94 -0.03 2.26
CA HIS A 211 9.30 0.38 3.60
C HIS A 211 10.14 -0.70 4.27
N GLY A 212 11.06 -0.29 5.13
CA GLY A 212 11.84 -1.17 6.00
C GLY A 212 11.85 -0.64 7.42
N VAL A 213 11.84 -1.58 8.36
CA VAL A 213 11.71 -1.29 9.78
C VAL A 213 12.96 -1.74 10.54
N LYS A 214 13.43 -0.85 11.41
CA LYS A 214 14.37 -1.15 12.48
C LYS A 214 13.69 -1.01 13.82
N LEU A 215 13.82 -2.03 14.67
CA LEU A 215 13.35 -1.96 16.05
C LEU A 215 14.42 -1.22 16.88
N ALA A 216 14.06 -0.05 17.39
CA ALA A 216 14.82 0.67 18.40
C ALA A 216 14.19 0.44 19.78
N PRO A 217 14.89 0.71 20.89
CA PRO A 217 14.32 0.59 22.23
C PRO A 217 13.02 1.38 22.45
N SER A 218 12.84 2.51 21.73
CA SER A 218 11.66 3.36 21.79
C SER A 218 10.55 2.96 20.81
N GLY A 219 10.73 1.88 20.04
CA GLY A 219 9.76 1.41 19.06
C GLY A 219 10.31 1.27 17.63
N PRO A 220 9.44 0.92 16.67
CA PRO A 220 9.82 0.73 15.27
C PRO A 220 10.11 2.07 14.58
N ILE A 221 11.18 2.13 13.79
CA ILE A 221 11.48 3.25 12.91
C ILE A 221 11.31 2.79 11.46
N TYR A 222 10.37 3.39 10.75
CA TYR A 222 10.09 3.12 9.34
C TYR A 222 10.92 4.05 8.44
N ARG A 223 11.48 3.48 7.38
CA ARG A 223 12.19 4.21 6.32
C ARG A 223 11.86 3.61 4.97
N VAL A 224 12.14 4.32 3.89
CA VAL A 224 11.90 3.87 2.51
C VAL A 224 13.22 3.47 1.86
N GLY A 225 13.22 2.34 1.17
CA GLY A 225 14.28 1.93 0.25
C GLY A 225 13.71 1.67 -1.14
N VAL A 226 14.61 1.32 -2.06
CA VAL A 226 14.24 1.01 -3.44
C VAL A 226 14.79 -0.35 -3.86
N ALA A 227 14.02 -1.08 -4.66
CA ALA A 227 14.48 -2.26 -5.38
C ALA A 227 14.08 -2.14 -6.86
N LEU A 228 14.86 -2.77 -7.73
CA LEU A 228 14.59 -2.88 -9.15
C LEU A 228 14.36 -4.36 -9.48
N LEU A 229 13.23 -4.67 -10.10
CA LEU A 229 12.87 -6.02 -10.53
C LEU A 229 12.92 -6.11 -12.06
N ASP A 230 13.23 -7.28 -12.59
CA ASP A 230 13.25 -7.55 -14.03
C ASP A 230 11.86 -7.29 -14.64
N ARG A 231 11.82 -6.66 -15.82
CA ARG A 231 10.60 -6.19 -16.47
C ARG A 231 9.65 -7.33 -16.83
N ASP A 232 10.19 -8.41 -17.39
CA ASP A 232 9.41 -9.55 -17.87
C ASP A 232 9.24 -10.62 -16.79
N ARG A 233 10.19 -10.66 -15.86
CA ARG A 233 10.26 -11.65 -14.77
C ARG A 233 10.33 -10.94 -13.42
N PRO A 234 9.25 -10.28 -12.97
CA PRO A 234 9.24 -9.42 -11.77
C PRO A 234 9.60 -10.13 -10.46
N TRP A 235 9.73 -11.45 -10.47
CA TRP A 235 10.28 -12.25 -9.38
C TRP A 235 11.82 -12.29 -9.34
N VAL A 236 12.52 -11.65 -10.28
CA VAL A 236 13.97 -11.51 -10.31
C VAL A 236 14.34 -10.11 -9.84
N VAL A 237 15.02 -10.01 -8.71
CA VAL A 237 15.54 -8.74 -8.18
C VAL A 237 16.85 -8.40 -8.88
N LEU A 238 16.87 -7.33 -9.68
CA LEU A 238 18.05 -6.82 -10.38
C LEU A 238 18.94 -5.97 -9.47
N GLY A 239 18.34 -5.27 -8.50
CA GLY A 239 19.08 -4.43 -7.57
C GLY A 239 18.22 -4.04 -6.36
N ARG A 240 18.89 -3.67 -5.27
CA ARG A 240 18.26 -3.17 -4.04
C ARG A 240 19.19 -2.17 -3.37
N SER A 241 18.68 -1.01 -2.96
CA SER A 241 19.49 0.01 -2.30
C SER A 241 20.01 -0.48 -0.95
N HIS A 242 21.32 -0.35 -0.70
CA HIS A 242 21.90 -0.68 0.60
C HIS A 242 21.39 0.27 1.70
N GLU A 243 21.38 1.55 1.41
CA GLU A 243 20.87 2.62 2.28
C GLU A 243 19.39 2.87 2.02
N TRP A 244 18.71 3.43 3.03
CA TRP A 244 17.38 4.02 2.87
C TRP A 244 17.50 5.36 2.12
N VAL A 245 16.45 5.75 1.42
CA VAL A 245 16.39 6.96 0.59
C VAL A 245 15.43 8.03 1.14
N PHE A 246 14.57 7.66 2.09
CA PHE A 246 13.68 8.56 2.80
C PHE A 246 13.37 8.01 4.21
N GLY A 247 13.16 8.87 5.19
CA GLY A 247 12.87 8.49 6.58
C GLY A 247 12.51 9.71 7.42
N PRO A 248 12.03 9.54 8.67
CA PRO A 248 11.54 10.64 9.50
C PRO A 248 12.66 11.62 9.88
N GLU A 249 12.44 12.90 9.56
CA GLU A 249 13.33 14.03 9.85
C GLU A 249 12.55 15.30 10.25
N ALA A 250 11.28 15.43 9.86
CA ALA A 250 10.44 16.59 10.18
C ALA A 250 9.55 16.32 11.42
N PRO A 251 9.07 17.36 12.13
CA PRO A 251 8.23 17.19 13.33
C PRO A 251 6.89 16.46 13.12
N TYR A 252 6.39 16.41 11.88
CA TYR A 252 5.15 15.71 11.53
C TYR A 252 5.36 14.22 11.19
N GLU A 253 6.61 13.72 11.22
CA GLU A 253 7.03 12.36 10.87
C GLU A 253 7.48 11.58 12.12
#